data_AF-V4HKC7-F1
#
_entry.id   AF-V4HKC7-F1
#
_cell.length_a   1.000
_cell.length_b   1.000
_cell.length_c   1.000
_cell.angle_alpha   90.00
_cell.angle_beta   90.00
_cell.angle_gamma   90.00
#
_symmetry.space_group_name_H-M   'P 1'
#
loop_
_entity.id
_entity.type
_entity.pdbx_description
1 polymer ?
#
loop_
_entity_poly.entity_id
_entity_poly.type
_entity_poly.pdbx_seq_one_letter_code
_entity_poly.pdbx_strand_id
1 'polypeptide(L)'
;MTPDPDAAPPSFPGYDAEHRVVPASDGRTTLDLDSIAPGADVVLPDGDVHLRGQFAADGAGAVRFRAATGAEPTLVVPPDYNRFAISVAGEHFVFDGIDVDVGEETGVAGIRAHADTLLVRDVAFVGRGTHPDGEVTNCFNLAVTHPDGTGVVRDVVAAEGSTWARYKGGDGRIWAWVGGDHVGELRVQRCRVEEFGNNGIYGSEAPGRVVVERCAFWNNNVASIRVGADGCTVRGTVVGVDPARYAGPREPARESESFFMRGLWVEAKRGALDSPGRVTLDRSRVVVRGGDGRADASGDASLPTGVCGVVVRPNAGALDVRDADVRVDAPGVPPILAKRPGTAGPHASTDPPHDVTLERTRVVDTARVDALVSVTGRDLTVGDGCCLEGDGDGTDGVAVADGACSVGACTVRVPGEAVRAPASRVDRSRVDTDGTCDGEWGSVEAAPPVRAVDLPGVPPA
;
A
#
# COMPACT_ATOMS: atom_id res chain seq x y z
N MET A 1 -22.87 10.79 0.07
CA MET A 1 -22.72 11.08 -1.37
C MET A 1 -21.26 10.85 -1.70
N THR A 2 -20.92 9.71 -2.30
CA THR A 2 -19.56 9.48 -2.82
C THR A 2 -19.40 10.32 -4.09
N PRO A 3 -18.39 11.21 -4.18
CA PRO A 3 -18.14 11.94 -5.42
C PRO A 3 -17.90 10.97 -6.57
N ASP A 4 -18.36 11.36 -7.75
CA ASP A 4 -18.21 10.58 -8.99
C ASP A 4 -16.70 10.35 -9.27
N PRO A 5 -16.22 9.09 -9.28
CA PRO A 5 -14.82 8.78 -9.52
C PRO A 5 -14.35 9.14 -10.94
N ASP A 6 -15.28 9.41 -11.85
CA ASP A 6 -15.01 9.78 -13.23
C ASP A 6 -15.25 11.28 -13.49
N ALA A 7 -15.54 12.05 -12.43
CA ALA A 7 -15.62 13.50 -12.54
C ALA A 7 -14.33 14.06 -13.16
N ALA A 8 -14.51 15.03 -14.07
CA ALA A 8 -13.40 15.81 -14.59
C ALA A 8 -12.59 16.37 -13.42
N PRO A 9 -11.24 16.37 -13.51
CA PRO A 9 -10.42 16.91 -12.45
C PRO A 9 -10.83 18.36 -12.19
N PRO A 10 -10.81 18.83 -10.94
CA PRO A 10 -11.03 20.23 -10.66
C PRO A 10 -10.06 21.06 -11.51
N SER A 11 -10.60 22.03 -12.25
CA SER A 11 -9.78 23.03 -12.91
C SER A 11 -9.18 23.91 -11.82
N PHE A 12 -7.87 23.80 -11.59
CA PHE A 12 -7.17 24.67 -10.65
C PHE A 12 -6.85 26.00 -11.36
N PRO A 13 -7.38 27.15 -10.89
CA PRO A 13 -6.92 28.45 -11.35
C PRO A 13 -5.52 28.76 -10.78
N GLY A 14 -4.75 29.64 -11.43
CA GLY A 14 -3.59 30.28 -10.78
C GLY A 14 -2.19 29.84 -11.20
N TYR A 15 -1.96 29.38 -12.43
CA TYR A 15 -0.60 29.19 -12.94
C TYR A 15 -0.02 30.51 -13.45
N ASP A 16 1.25 30.79 -13.11
CA ASP A 16 1.91 32.06 -13.42
C ASP A 16 2.38 32.13 -14.88
N ALA A 17 2.81 30.99 -15.44
CA ALA A 17 3.26 30.89 -16.82
C ALA A 17 3.17 29.45 -17.37
N GLU A 18 2.88 29.31 -18.66
CA GLU A 18 3.01 28.03 -19.38
C GLU A 18 4.45 27.86 -19.89
N HIS A 19 5.10 26.76 -19.55
CA HIS A 19 6.43 26.36 -20.01
C HIS A 19 6.29 25.17 -20.97
N ARG A 20 6.33 25.43 -22.27
CA ARG A 20 6.29 24.37 -23.30
C ARG A 20 7.69 23.85 -23.58
N VAL A 21 7.89 22.56 -23.35
CA VAL A 21 9.11 21.87 -23.72
C VAL A 21 9.07 21.62 -25.23
N VAL A 22 10.15 21.96 -25.93
CA VAL A 22 10.26 21.77 -27.38
C VAL A 22 11.53 20.98 -27.71
N PRO A 23 11.51 20.11 -28.73
CA PRO A 23 12.71 19.44 -29.19
C PRO A 23 13.79 20.44 -29.62
N ALA A 24 15.04 20.15 -29.28
CA ALA A 24 16.18 20.91 -29.79
C ALA A 24 16.39 20.64 -31.29
N SER A 25 17.24 21.44 -31.93
CA SER A 25 17.53 21.33 -33.37
C SER A 25 18.15 20.00 -33.79
N ASP A 26 18.73 19.26 -32.84
CA ASP A 26 19.28 17.92 -33.06
C ASP A 26 18.23 16.80 -32.91
N GLY A 27 16.97 17.17 -32.67
CA GLY A 27 15.84 16.26 -32.51
C GLY A 27 15.69 15.67 -31.11
N ARG A 28 16.60 15.98 -30.17
CA ARG A 28 16.47 15.53 -28.77
C ARG A 28 15.58 16.47 -27.98
N THR A 29 14.70 15.91 -27.17
CA THR A 29 13.91 16.68 -26.21
C THR A 29 14.55 16.56 -24.83
N THR A 30 14.79 17.69 -24.18
CA THR A 30 15.36 17.73 -22.82
C THR A 30 14.50 18.64 -21.97
N LEU A 31 14.17 18.17 -20.76
CA LEU A 31 13.54 18.97 -19.72
C LEU A 31 14.62 19.37 -18.71
N ASP A 32 15.07 20.63 -18.77
CA ASP A 32 15.96 21.19 -17.76
C ASP A 32 15.14 21.77 -16.61
N LEU A 33 14.94 20.96 -15.58
CA LEU A 33 14.10 21.30 -14.43
C LEU A 33 14.62 22.51 -13.64
N ASP A 34 15.93 22.76 -13.67
CA ASP A 34 16.55 23.91 -12.98
C ASP A 34 16.12 25.25 -13.59
N SER A 35 15.59 25.22 -14.82
CA SER A 35 15.14 26.40 -15.57
C SER A 35 13.65 26.75 -15.37
N ILE A 36 12.90 25.90 -14.67
CA ILE A 36 11.46 26.05 -14.51
C ILE A 36 11.17 26.99 -13.35
N ALA A 37 10.32 27.99 -13.60
CA ALA A 37 9.89 28.93 -12.57
C ALA A 37 8.92 28.26 -11.57
N PRO A 38 8.91 28.67 -10.29
CA PRO A 38 7.79 28.39 -9.40
C PRO A 38 6.47 28.82 -10.04
N GLY A 39 5.37 28.10 -9.76
CA GLY A 39 4.06 28.45 -10.31
C GLY A 39 3.81 28.02 -11.77
N ALA A 40 4.73 27.25 -12.38
CA ALA A 40 4.66 26.91 -13.80
C ALA A 40 3.62 25.83 -14.15
N ASP A 41 3.06 25.95 -15.36
CA ASP A 41 2.38 24.89 -16.11
C ASP A 41 3.31 24.33 -17.19
N VAL A 42 3.99 23.24 -16.88
CA VAL A 42 4.98 22.58 -17.73
C VAL A 42 4.27 21.59 -18.65
N VAL A 43 4.44 21.78 -19.96
CA VAL A 43 3.76 20.99 -21.00
C VAL A 43 4.80 20.21 -21.81
N LEU A 44 4.71 18.89 -21.75
CA LEU A 44 5.66 17.99 -22.41
C LEU A 44 5.13 17.55 -23.79
N PRO A 45 5.98 17.54 -24.83
CA PRO A 45 5.62 17.02 -26.16
C PRO A 45 5.57 15.49 -26.14
N ASP A 46 5.20 14.89 -27.26
CA ASP A 46 5.21 13.44 -27.44
C ASP A 46 6.64 12.86 -27.41
N GLY A 47 6.77 11.61 -26.96
CA GLY A 47 8.00 10.83 -26.97
C GLY A 47 8.95 11.05 -25.78
N ASP A 48 10.18 10.61 -25.94
CA ASP A 48 11.19 10.63 -24.88
C ASP A 48 11.66 12.06 -24.57
N VAL A 49 11.58 12.43 -23.29
CA VAL A 49 12.01 13.71 -22.74
C VAL A 49 13.10 13.44 -21.72
N HIS A 50 14.35 13.70 -22.08
CA HIS A 50 15.48 13.44 -21.19
C HIS A 50 15.52 14.43 -20.04
N LEU A 51 15.52 13.90 -18.83
CA LEU A 51 15.51 14.67 -17.59
C LEU A 51 16.90 15.27 -17.32
N ARG A 52 16.95 16.55 -16.97
CA ARG A 52 18.12 17.22 -16.40
C ARG A 52 17.72 18.07 -15.20
N GLY A 53 18.61 18.16 -14.22
CA GLY A 53 18.43 19.03 -13.05
C GLY A 53 17.39 18.49 -12.07
N GLN A 54 16.87 19.39 -11.24
CA GLN A 54 15.81 19.14 -10.27
C GLN A 54 14.93 20.38 -10.16
N PHE A 55 13.62 20.17 -10.06
CA PHE A 55 12.68 21.24 -9.76
C PHE A 55 12.36 21.21 -8.27
N ALA A 56 12.57 22.34 -7.60
CA ALA A 56 12.19 22.53 -6.22
C ALA A 56 11.46 23.87 -6.06
N ALA A 57 10.24 23.84 -5.54
CA ALA A 57 9.47 25.03 -5.23
C ALA A 57 8.82 24.89 -3.86
N ASP A 58 9.08 25.86 -2.98
CA ASP A 58 8.49 25.98 -1.65
C ASP A 58 7.64 27.25 -1.59
N GLY A 59 6.48 27.17 -0.94
CA GLY A 59 5.46 28.22 -0.95
C GLY A 59 4.91 28.55 -2.34
N ALA A 60 4.88 27.58 -3.26
CA ALA A 60 4.31 27.80 -4.59
C ALA A 60 2.77 27.88 -4.51
N GLY A 61 2.13 28.69 -5.37
CA GLY A 61 0.69 28.63 -5.56
C GLY A 61 0.28 27.33 -6.24
N ALA A 62 0.22 27.32 -7.57
CA ALA A 62 -0.10 26.14 -8.36
C ALA A 62 1.08 25.70 -9.26
N VAL A 63 1.46 24.42 -9.22
CA VAL A 63 2.43 23.83 -10.14
C VAL A 63 1.80 22.66 -10.89
N ARG A 64 2.02 22.59 -12.20
CA ARG A 64 1.52 21.50 -13.04
C ARG A 64 2.58 21.01 -14.01
N PHE A 65 2.66 19.69 -14.15
CA PHE A 65 3.35 18.98 -15.22
C PHE A 65 2.32 18.14 -15.96
N ARG A 66 2.22 18.31 -17.28
CA ARG A 66 1.25 17.56 -18.09
C ARG A 66 1.75 17.22 -19.48
N ALA A 67 1.21 16.15 -20.04
CA ALA A 67 1.30 15.91 -21.48
C ALA A 67 0.59 17.01 -22.28
N ALA A 68 1.14 17.32 -23.45
CA ALA A 68 0.41 18.03 -24.48
C ALA A 68 -0.79 17.18 -24.94
N THR A 69 -1.83 17.83 -25.49
CA THR A 69 -3.00 17.10 -26.01
C THR A 69 -2.59 16.11 -27.08
N GLY A 70 -2.90 14.83 -26.86
CA GLY A 70 -2.57 13.74 -27.78
C GLY A 70 -1.12 13.25 -27.72
N ALA A 71 -0.33 13.73 -26.76
CA ALA A 71 1.04 13.27 -26.53
C ALA A 71 1.10 12.18 -25.45
N GLU A 72 2.10 11.31 -25.56
CA GLU A 72 2.45 10.28 -24.59
C GLU A 72 3.94 10.44 -24.19
N PRO A 73 4.29 11.48 -23.40
CA PRO A 73 5.67 11.71 -23.00
C PRO A 73 6.18 10.68 -22.02
N THR A 74 7.46 10.30 -22.19
CA THR A 74 8.22 9.53 -21.21
C THR A 74 9.39 10.37 -20.70
N LEU A 75 9.41 10.64 -19.39
CA LEU A 75 10.57 11.25 -18.72
C LEU A 75 11.66 10.20 -18.55
N VAL A 76 12.73 10.32 -19.34
CA VAL A 76 13.88 9.41 -19.29
C VAL A 76 14.85 9.91 -18.23
N VAL A 77 14.97 9.14 -17.14
CA VAL A 77 15.86 9.44 -16.02
C VAL A 77 17.30 9.07 -16.38
N PRO A 78 18.29 9.95 -16.17
CA PRO A 78 19.67 9.61 -16.48
C PRO A 78 20.24 8.57 -15.49
N PRO A 79 21.27 7.81 -15.89
CA PRO A 79 22.00 6.92 -14.97
C PRO A 79 22.51 7.67 -13.74
N ASP A 80 22.66 6.94 -12.63
CA ASP A 80 23.13 7.44 -11.32
C ASP A 80 22.29 8.59 -10.71
N TYR A 81 21.10 8.85 -11.26
CA TYR A 81 20.15 9.79 -10.67
C TYR A 81 19.51 9.12 -9.45
N ASN A 82 19.53 9.78 -8.29
CA ASN A 82 18.87 9.27 -7.08
C ASN A 82 18.36 10.44 -6.25
N ARG A 83 17.30 11.10 -6.73
CA ARG A 83 16.69 12.25 -6.05
C ARG A 83 15.27 12.48 -6.54
N PHE A 84 14.51 13.27 -5.79
CA PHE A 84 13.21 13.76 -6.26
C PHE A 84 13.45 14.73 -7.42
N ALA A 85 13.03 14.34 -8.62
CA ALA A 85 13.11 15.22 -9.79
C ALA A 85 12.21 16.44 -9.59
N ILE A 86 11.02 16.23 -9.02
CA ILE A 86 10.06 17.28 -8.73
C ILE A 86 9.83 17.29 -7.22
N SER A 87 10.03 18.44 -6.57
CA SER A 87 9.76 18.65 -5.15
C SER A 87 8.95 19.93 -4.96
N VAL A 88 7.70 19.82 -4.56
CA VAL A 88 6.77 20.94 -4.40
C VAL A 88 6.20 20.96 -2.99
N ALA A 89 6.25 22.14 -2.37
CA ALA A 89 5.42 22.56 -1.25
C ALA A 89 4.56 23.75 -1.70
N GLY A 90 3.24 23.63 -1.69
CA GLY A 90 2.35 24.67 -2.25
C GLY A 90 0.85 24.44 -2.09
N GLU A 91 0.02 25.21 -2.80
CA GLU A 91 -1.45 25.08 -2.72
C GLU A 91 -1.98 23.95 -3.63
N HIS A 92 -1.47 23.88 -4.86
CA HIS A 92 -1.95 22.96 -5.88
C HIS A 92 -0.81 22.27 -6.62
N PHE A 93 -0.86 20.94 -6.74
CA PHE A 93 0.09 20.16 -7.54
C PHE A 93 -0.63 19.24 -8.53
N VAL A 94 -0.19 19.23 -9.79
CA VAL A 94 -0.70 18.31 -10.82
C VAL A 94 0.45 17.64 -11.57
N PHE A 95 0.39 16.31 -11.72
CA PHE A 95 1.25 15.51 -12.59
C PHE A 95 0.39 14.56 -13.42
N ASP A 96 0.29 14.78 -14.73
CA ASP A 96 -0.80 14.25 -15.56
C ASP A 96 -0.31 13.71 -16.92
N GLY A 97 -0.47 12.40 -17.15
CA GLY A 97 -0.25 11.79 -18.46
C GLY A 97 1.21 11.64 -18.87
N ILE A 98 2.14 11.60 -17.92
CA ILE A 98 3.58 11.54 -18.16
C ILE A 98 4.14 10.27 -17.54
N ASP A 99 4.77 9.42 -18.35
CA ASP A 99 5.47 8.24 -17.87
C ASP A 99 6.87 8.62 -17.35
N VAL A 100 7.42 7.81 -16.46
CA VAL A 100 8.75 8.00 -15.88
C VAL A 100 9.55 6.72 -16.10
N ASP A 101 10.50 6.77 -17.03
CA ASP A 101 11.43 5.67 -17.29
C ASP A 101 12.63 5.80 -16.34
N VAL A 102 12.68 4.89 -15.36
CA VAL A 102 13.81 4.76 -14.44
C VAL A 102 14.88 3.78 -14.94
N GLY A 103 14.73 3.30 -16.17
CA GLY A 103 15.70 2.50 -16.90
C GLY A 103 16.02 1.14 -16.27
N GLU A 104 16.99 0.47 -16.88
CA GLU A 104 17.78 -0.58 -16.25
C GLU A 104 19.16 0.00 -15.90
N GLU A 105 19.59 -0.25 -14.66
CA GLU A 105 20.88 0.17 -14.09
C GLU A 105 20.96 1.65 -13.63
N THR A 106 20.68 1.84 -12.34
CA THR A 106 21.04 2.98 -11.48
C THR A 106 20.32 4.32 -11.67
N GLY A 107 19.38 4.48 -12.59
CA GLY A 107 18.50 5.66 -12.62
C GLY A 107 17.31 5.54 -11.65
N VAL A 108 17.11 6.51 -10.77
CA VAL A 108 15.95 6.57 -9.86
C VAL A 108 15.49 8.01 -9.64
N ALA A 109 14.31 8.36 -10.15
CA ALA A 109 13.64 9.62 -9.85
C ALA A 109 12.39 9.41 -9.00
N GLY A 110 12.03 10.46 -8.27
CA GLY A 110 10.79 10.55 -7.49
C GLY A 110 10.09 11.90 -7.64
N ILE A 111 8.85 11.95 -7.16
CA ILE A 111 8.05 13.17 -7.05
C ILE A 111 7.68 13.38 -5.58
N ARG A 112 8.08 14.52 -5.01
CA ARG A 112 7.64 14.98 -3.70
C ARG A 112 6.61 16.08 -3.88
N ALA A 113 5.40 15.87 -3.39
CA ALA A 113 4.31 16.84 -3.49
C ALA A 113 3.60 16.97 -2.14
N HIS A 114 3.85 18.08 -1.46
CA HIS A 114 3.18 18.48 -0.24
C HIS A 114 2.27 19.66 -0.62
N ALA A 115 0.98 19.42 -0.75
CA ALA A 115 0.07 20.46 -1.23
C ALA A 115 -1.31 20.38 -0.61
N ASP A 116 -2.04 21.50 -0.57
CA ASP A 116 -3.42 21.52 -0.05
C ASP A 116 -4.34 20.65 -0.91
N THR A 117 -4.08 20.60 -2.20
CA THR A 117 -4.67 19.60 -3.11
C THR A 117 -3.62 19.10 -4.10
N LEU A 118 -3.72 17.82 -4.47
CA LEU A 118 -2.83 17.24 -5.47
C LEU A 118 -3.57 16.27 -6.40
N LEU A 119 -3.10 16.18 -7.64
CA LEU A 119 -3.54 15.19 -8.62
C LEU A 119 -2.33 14.57 -9.30
N VAL A 120 -2.18 13.26 -9.16
CA VAL A 120 -1.30 12.43 -9.99
C VAL A 120 -2.17 11.46 -10.77
N ARG A 121 -2.08 11.45 -12.09
CA ARG A 121 -2.86 10.49 -12.87
C ARG A 121 -2.22 10.09 -14.20
N ASP A 122 -2.60 8.90 -14.65
CA ASP A 122 -2.22 8.37 -15.97
C ASP A 122 -0.69 8.33 -16.13
N VAL A 123 -0.02 7.63 -15.20
CA VAL A 123 1.45 7.56 -15.09
C VAL A 123 1.91 6.11 -15.01
N ALA A 124 2.88 5.73 -15.83
CA ALA A 124 3.67 4.52 -15.64
C ALA A 124 5.07 4.85 -15.15
N PHE A 125 5.54 4.15 -14.12
CA PHE A 125 6.97 4.01 -13.82
C PHE A 125 7.48 2.79 -14.57
N VAL A 126 8.29 3.02 -15.60
CA VAL A 126 8.86 1.99 -16.46
C VAL A 126 10.27 1.66 -15.97
N GLY A 127 10.60 0.36 -15.96
CA GLY A 127 11.89 -0.13 -15.49
C GLY A 127 11.99 -0.28 -13.97
N ARG A 128 13.16 -0.76 -13.53
CA ARG A 128 13.40 -1.21 -12.15
C ARG A 128 14.32 -0.27 -11.40
N GLY A 129 13.72 0.64 -10.63
CA GLY A 129 14.49 1.64 -9.89
C GLY A 129 15.28 1.05 -8.73
N THR A 130 16.54 0.72 -9.00
CA THR A 130 17.53 0.31 -8.00
C THR A 130 18.73 1.25 -8.08
N HIS A 131 19.32 1.57 -6.93
CA HIS A 131 20.50 2.44 -6.86
C HIS A 131 21.57 1.79 -5.96
N PRO A 132 22.89 2.05 -6.16
CA PRO A 132 23.93 1.59 -5.23
C PRO A 132 23.92 2.26 -3.86
N ASP A 133 23.45 3.51 -3.76
CA ASP A 133 23.44 4.30 -2.49
C ASP A 133 22.71 3.61 -1.35
N GLY A 134 23.03 3.94 -0.10
CA GLY A 134 22.30 3.41 1.07
C GLY A 134 20.81 3.73 1.04
N GLU A 135 20.45 4.96 0.66
CA GLU A 135 19.08 5.44 0.51
C GLU A 135 18.66 5.46 -0.96
N VAL A 136 17.44 5.02 -1.26
CA VAL A 136 16.89 5.01 -2.62
C VAL A 136 15.63 5.86 -2.68
N THR A 137 15.60 6.81 -3.60
CA THR A 137 14.48 7.75 -3.76
C THR A 137 13.17 7.02 -4.08
N ASN A 138 12.13 7.31 -3.30
CA ASN A 138 10.77 6.81 -3.49
C ASN A 138 10.15 7.29 -4.81
N CYS A 139 9.18 6.55 -5.38
CA CYS A 139 8.41 7.08 -6.51
C CYS A 139 7.66 8.35 -6.08
N PHE A 140 7.03 8.31 -4.92
CA PHE A 140 6.28 9.43 -4.36
C PHE A 140 6.57 9.68 -2.88
N ASN A 141 6.70 10.96 -2.53
CA ASN A 141 6.49 11.48 -1.17
C ASN A 141 5.31 12.45 -1.21
N LEU A 142 4.18 12.07 -0.64
CA LEU A 142 2.93 12.81 -0.77
C LEU A 142 2.43 13.29 0.58
N ALA A 143 1.94 14.52 0.61
CA ALA A 143 1.18 15.04 1.73
C ALA A 143 0.08 15.97 1.24
N VAL A 144 -1.14 15.72 1.72
CA VAL A 144 -2.22 16.71 1.64
C VAL A 144 -2.15 17.57 2.91
N THR A 145 -1.71 18.81 2.76
CA THR A 145 -1.28 19.69 3.88
C THR A 145 -2.40 20.51 4.50
N HIS A 146 -3.57 20.59 3.83
CA HIS A 146 -4.76 21.21 4.38
C HIS A 146 -5.70 20.13 4.96
N PRO A 147 -6.29 20.32 6.15
CA PRO A 147 -7.18 19.31 6.77
C PRO A 147 -8.44 19.02 5.95
N ASP A 148 -8.98 20.03 5.26
CA ASP A 148 -10.08 19.86 4.30
C ASP A 148 -9.61 19.58 2.87
N GLY A 149 -8.30 19.48 2.68
CA GLY A 149 -7.66 19.22 1.40
C GLY A 149 -7.92 17.81 0.89
N THR A 150 -7.81 17.63 -0.42
CA THR A 150 -7.90 16.30 -1.06
C THR A 150 -6.80 16.12 -2.09
N GLY A 151 -6.13 14.98 -1.99
CA GLY A 151 -5.17 14.48 -2.97
C GLY A 151 -5.72 13.26 -3.68
N VAL A 152 -5.45 13.13 -4.97
CA VAL A 152 -5.80 11.95 -5.78
C VAL A 152 -4.57 11.44 -6.52
N VAL A 153 -4.26 10.18 -6.34
CA VAL A 153 -3.32 9.41 -7.17
C VAL A 153 -4.14 8.33 -7.85
N ARG A 154 -4.26 8.37 -9.18
CA ARG A 154 -5.11 7.42 -9.90
C ARG A 154 -4.49 6.90 -11.18
N ASP A 155 -4.82 5.68 -11.57
CA ASP A 155 -4.39 5.12 -12.85
C ASP A 155 -2.84 5.13 -12.99
N VAL A 156 -2.15 4.76 -11.90
CA VAL A 156 -0.68 4.68 -11.85
C VAL A 156 -0.21 3.23 -11.87
N VAL A 157 0.77 2.93 -12.71
CA VAL A 157 1.40 1.61 -12.79
C VAL A 157 2.87 1.70 -12.39
N ALA A 158 3.28 0.84 -11.46
CA ALA A 158 4.67 0.59 -11.11
C ALA A 158 4.83 -0.90 -10.80
N ALA A 159 4.91 -1.73 -11.84
CA ALA A 159 4.96 -3.19 -11.71
C ALA A 159 6.37 -3.73 -11.38
N GLU A 160 7.41 -2.94 -11.67
CA GLU A 160 8.80 -3.30 -11.42
C GLU A 160 9.44 -2.31 -10.45
N GLY A 161 8.80 -2.05 -9.31
CA GLY A 161 9.14 -0.91 -8.46
C GLY A 161 10.62 -0.74 -8.10
N SER A 162 11.27 -1.85 -7.74
CA SER A 162 12.71 -1.94 -7.45
C SER A 162 13.10 -3.42 -7.35
N THR A 163 13.98 -3.83 -6.43
CA THR A 163 14.20 -5.25 -6.09
C THR A 163 13.69 -5.51 -4.68
N TRP A 164 12.82 -6.51 -4.50
CA TRP A 164 12.22 -6.81 -3.19
C TRP A 164 13.23 -7.08 -2.06
N ALA A 165 14.43 -7.59 -2.40
CA ALA A 165 15.49 -7.92 -1.46
C ALA A 165 16.29 -6.68 -1.03
N ARG A 166 16.03 -5.50 -1.62
CA ARG A 166 16.74 -4.25 -1.36
C ARG A 166 15.97 -3.36 -0.39
N TYR A 167 15.68 -3.89 0.80
CA TYR A 167 15.11 -3.13 1.91
C TYR A 167 16.05 -2.08 2.48
N LYS A 168 17.36 -2.33 2.42
CA LYS A 168 18.43 -1.42 2.86
C LYS A 168 18.21 -0.87 4.27
N GLY A 169 17.83 -1.74 5.20
CA GLY A 169 17.62 -1.37 6.59
C GLY A 169 16.46 -0.39 6.85
N GLY A 170 15.60 -0.14 5.87
CA GLY A 170 14.55 0.89 5.96
C GLY A 170 14.59 1.90 4.82
N ASP A 171 15.74 2.02 4.15
CA ASP A 171 16.00 3.08 3.16
C ASP A 171 15.87 2.59 1.71
N GLY A 172 15.29 1.39 1.53
CA GLY A 172 14.88 0.88 0.22
C GLY A 172 13.70 1.65 -0.36
N ARG A 173 13.56 1.59 -1.68
CA ARG A 173 12.56 2.35 -2.44
C ARG A 173 11.13 2.00 -2.02
N ILE A 174 10.32 3.01 -1.74
CA ILE A 174 8.87 2.94 -1.49
C ILE A 174 8.13 3.46 -2.72
N TRP A 175 6.95 2.92 -3.03
CA TRP A 175 6.11 3.51 -4.08
C TRP A 175 5.53 4.84 -3.60
N ALA A 176 4.78 4.87 -2.50
CA ALA A 176 4.29 6.10 -1.89
C ALA A 176 4.60 6.15 -0.40
N TRP A 177 5.42 7.12 0.00
CA TRP A 177 5.55 7.53 1.39
C TRP A 177 4.61 8.70 1.67
N VAL A 178 3.81 8.55 2.73
CA VAL A 178 2.82 9.53 3.20
C VAL A 178 3.16 9.88 4.64
N GLY A 179 3.75 11.05 4.82
CA GLY A 179 4.41 11.48 6.04
C GLY A 179 3.52 12.18 7.05
N GLY A 180 4.15 12.66 8.13
CA GLY A 180 3.50 13.42 9.20
C GLY A 180 2.86 14.75 8.76
N ASP A 181 3.27 15.29 7.61
CA ASP A 181 2.68 16.52 7.05
C ASP A 181 1.31 16.27 6.41
N HIS A 182 0.92 15.01 6.18
CA HIS A 182 -0.38 14.69 5.59
C HIS A 182 -1.49 14.78 6.64
N VAL A 183 -2.36 15.79 6.53
CA VAL A 183 -3.48 16.02 7.46
C VAL A 183 -4.87 15.93 6.79
N GLY A 184 -4.94 15.99 5.45
CA GLY A 184 -6.19 15.90 4.68
C GLY A 184 -6.61 14.47 4.29
N GLU A 185 -7.25 14.33 3.13
CA GLU A 185 -7.58 13.02 2.51
C GLU A 185 -6.70 12.74 1.30
N LEU A 186 -6.01 11.60 1.26
CA LEU A 186 -5.35 11.08 0.06
C LEU A 186 -6.10 9.86 -0.49
N ARG A 187 -6.57 9.95 -1.73
CA ARG A 187 -7.18 8.83 -2.47
C ARG A 187 -6.18 8.20 -3.42
N VAL A 188 -6.00 6.89 -3.32
CA VAL A 188 -5.20 6.07 -4.25
C VAL A 188 -6.15 5.15 -4.99
N GLN A 189 -6.29 5.31 -6.31
CA GLN A 189 -7.38 4.68 -7.07
C GLN A 189 -6.90 3.99 -8.35
N ARG A 190 -7.34 2.75 -8.59
CA ARG A 190 -7.03 2.03 -9.86
C ARG A 190 -5.53 1.95 -10.16
N CYS A 191 -4.69 1.83 -9.13
CA CYS A 191 -3.24 1.71 -9.29
C CYS A 191 -2.79 0.25 -9.24
N ARG A 192 -1.69 -0.07 -9.93
CA ARG A 192 -0.97 -1.35 -9.85
C ARG A 192 0.45 -1.11 -9.34
N VAL A 193 0.80 -1.70 -8.20
CA VAL A 193 2.04 -1.42 -7.48
C VAL A 193 2.70 -2.71 -7.02
N GLU A 194 3.86 -3.04 -7.57
CA GLU A 194 4.48 -4.33 -7.36
C GLU A 194 6.01 -4.22 -7.15
N GLU A 195 6.54 -5.18 -6.40
CA GLU A 195 7.99 -5.48 -6.34
C GLU A 195 8.88 -4.38 -5.74
N PHE A 196 8.33 -3.59 -4.81
CA PHE A 196 9.13 -2.64 -4.05
C PHE A 196 9.99 -3.34 -2.98
N GLY A 197 11.24 -2.90 -2.82
CA GLY A 197 12.19 -3.33 -1.80
C GLY A 197 11.76 -2.93 -0.40
N ASN A 198 10.78 -2.03 -0.31
CA ASN A 198 10.18 -1.55 0.92
C ASN A 198 8.64 -1.64 0.80
N ASN A 199 7.91 -0.59 1.17
CA ASN A 199 6.46 -0.56 1.13
C ASN A 199 5.90 -0.22 -0.27
N GLY A 200 4.69 -0.71 -0.56
CA GLY A 200 3.84 -0.08 -1.57
C GLY A 200 3.39 1.29 -1.05
N ILE A 201 2.55 1.30 -0.02
CA ILE A 201 2.22 2.52 0.73
C ILE A 201 2.82 2.47 2.13
N TYR A 202 3.59 3.49 2.51
CA TYR A 202 3.98 3.76 3.89
C TYR A 202 3.25 5.01 4.39
N GLY A 203 2.21 4.83 5.20
CA GLY A 203 1.39 5.89 5.76
C GLY A 203 1.28 5.82 7.28
N SER A 204 2.21 5.17 7.98
CA SER A 204 2.15 5.03 9.44
C SER A 204 2.34 6.34 10.18
N GLU A 205 2.94 7.36 9.57
CA GLU A 205 3.20 8.65 10.23
C GLU A 205 2.11 9.69 9.96
N ALA A 206 1.23 9.42 8.99
CA ALA A 206 0.23 10.35 8.51
C ALA A 206 -0.95 10.49 9.49
N PRO A 207 -1.23 11.68 10.03
CA PRO A 207 -2.47 11.94 10.80
C PRO A 207 -3.72 11.97 9.93
N GLY A 208 -3.59 12.34 8.65
CA GLY A 208 -4.64 12.38 7.65
C GLY A 208 -5.03 11.01 7.13
N ARG A 209 -6.20 10.94 6.49
CA ARG A 209 -6.80 9.67 6.06
C ARG A 209 -6.33 9.26 4.66
N VAL A 210 -5.91 8.00 4.53
CA VAL A 210 -5.53 7.38 3.25
C VAL A 210 -6.61 6.39 2.82
N VAL A 211 -7.14 6.58 1.62
CA VAL A 211 -8.22 5.78 1.02
C VAL A 211 -7.71 5.09 -0.25
N VAL A 212 -7.56 3.77 -0.21
CA VAL A 212 -7.10 2.94 -1.32
C VAL A 212 -8.29 2.22 -1.95
N GLU A 213 -8.55 2.44 -3.23
CA GLU A 213 -9.76 1.95 -3.91
C GLU A 213 -9.45 1.32 -5.27
N ARG A 214 -9.91 0.08 -5.49
CA ARG A 214 -9.78 -0.63 -6.77
C ARG A 214 -8.34 -0.80 -7.26
N CYS A 215 -7.40 -1.02 -6.34
CA CYS A 215 -5.98 -1.17 -6.66
C CYS A 215 -5.53 -2.64 -6.65
N ALA A 216 -4.32 -2.89 -7.15
CA ALA A 216 -3.61 -4.15 -7.02
C ALA A 216 -2.20 -3.91 -6.45
N PHE A 217 -1.87 -4.58 -5.35
CA PHE A 217 -0.54 -4.53 -4.74
C PHE A 217 0.05 -5.94 -4.64
N TRP A 218 1.25 -6.15 -5.15
CA TRP A 218 1.91 -7.47 -5.11
C TRP A 218 3.38 -7.40 -4.71
N ASN A 219 3.82 -8.32 -3.86
CA ASN A 219 5.25 -8.57 -3.58
C ASN A 219 6.05 -7.34 -3.14
N ASN A 220 5.41 -6.44 -2.39
CA ASN A 220 6.07 -5.28 -1.77
C ASN A 220 6.65 -5.71 -0.41
N ASN A 221 7.96 -5.60 -0.27
CA ASN A 221 8.72 -6.30 0.77
C ASN A 221 8.23 -6.08 2.21
N VAL A 222 8.01 -4.85 2.67
CA VAL A 222 7.68 -4.63 4.11
C VAL A 222 6.17 -4.75 4.35
N ALA A 223 5.41 -4.04 3.53
CA ALA A 223 3.98 -4.24 3.40
C ALA A 223 3.51 -3.64 2.08
N SER A 224 2.52 -4.30 1.49
CA SER A 224 1.79 -3.73 0.36
C SER A 224 1.11 -2.43 0.74
N ILE A 225 0.39 -2.42 1.86
CA ILE A 225 -0.26 -1.21 2.38
C ILE A 225 0.01 -1.11 3.88
N ARG A 226 0.55 0.01 4.34
CA ARG A 226 0.77 0.31 5.76
C ARG A 226 0.13 1.65 6.13
N VAL A 227 -0.89 1.65 6.98
CA VAL A 227 -1.68 2.84 7.36
C VAL A 227 -2.21 2.69 8.80
N GLY A 228 -2.61 3.77 9.46
CA GLY A 228 -3.09 3.67 10.85
C GLY A 228 -3.97 4.80 11.38
N ALA A 229 -4.11 5.91 10.66
CA ALA A 229 -4.98 7.02 11.05
C ALA A 229 -6.48 6.69 10.87
N ASP A 230 -7.32 7.48 11.53
CA ASP A 230 -8.77 7.28 11.49
C ASP A 230 -9.36 7.43 10.09
N GLY A 231 -10.34 6.58 9.79
CA GLY A 231 -11.02 6.56 8.49
C GLY A 231 -10.18 6.01 7.33
N CYS A 232 -8.93 5.57 7.56
CA CYS A 232 -8.16 4.90 6.51
C CYS A 232 -8.91 3.66 6.00
N THR A 233 -9.01 3.52 4.69
CA THR A 233 -9.84 2.48 4.06
C THR A 233 -9.08 1.81 2.92
N VAL A 234 -9.11 0.48 2.86
CA VAL A 234 -8.70 -0.33 1.70
C VAL A 234 -9.94 -1.00 1.15
N ARG A 235 -10.36 -0.62 -0.05
CA ARG A 235 -11.64 -1.03 -0.64
C ARG A 235 -11.49 -1.57 -2.05
N GLY A 236 -12.18 -2.66 -2.39
CA GLY A 236 -12.16 -3.17 -3.76
C GLY A 236 -10.76 -3.55 -4.24
N THR A 237 -9.84 -3.84 -3.32
CA THR A 237 -8.40 -3.89 -3.63
C THR A 237 -7.90 -5.32 -3.48
N VAL A 238 -6.99 -5.72 -4.37
CA VAL A 238 -6.28 -6.99 -4.25
C VAL A 238 -4.89 -6.72 -3.68
N VAL A 239 -4.58 -7.39 -2.59
CA VAL A 239 -3.28 -7.32 -1.92
C VAL A 239 -2.68 -8.72 -1.89
N GLY A 240 -1.44 -8.84 -2.33
CA GLY A 240 -0.86 -10.14 -2.63
C GLY A 240 0.60 -10.28 -2.21
N VAL A 241 0.91 -11.43 -1.64
CA VAL A 241 2.28 -11.93 -1.46
C VAL A 241 2.33 -13.27 -2.18
N ASP A 242 3.08 -13.35 -3.25
CA ASP A 242 3.22 -14.54 -4.09
C ASP A 242 4.61 -14.52 -4.74
N PRO A 243 5.64 -15.08 -4.09
CA PRO A 243 7.00 -15.10 -4.62
C PRO A 243 7.15 -15.79 -5.98
N ALA A 244 6.20 -16.64 -6.39
CA ALA A 244 6.21 -17.25 -7.72
C ALA A 244 5.84 -16.26 -8.83
N ARG A 245 5.21 -15.13 -8.48
CA ARG A 245 4.87 -14.03 -9.42
C ARG A 245 5.95 -12.98 -9.55
N TYR A 246 7.02 -13.06 -8.76
CA TYR A 246 8.10 -12.08 -8.82
C TYR A 246 8.92 -12.23 -10.10
N ALA A 247 8.99 -11.16 -10.88
CA ALA A 247 9.68 -11.08 -12.16
C ALA A 247 11.11 -10.51 -12.05
N GLY A 248 11.45 -9.90 -10.90
CA GLY A 248 12.74 -9.27 -10.71
C GLY A 248 13.91 -10.22 -10.45
N PRO A 249 15.13 -9.66 -10.33
CA PRO A 249 16.32 -10.44 -10.04
C PRO A 249 16.24 -11.06 -8.63
N ARG A 250 16.63 -12.33 -8.53
CA ARG A 250 16.79 -13.04 -7.24
C ARG A 250 18.14 -12.70 -6.63
N GLU A 251 18.15 -12.33 -5.36
CA GLU A 251 19.37 -11.99 -4.61
C GLU A 251 19.47 -12.80 -3.31
N PRO A 252 19.76 -14.12 -3.36
CA PRO A 252 19.58 -15.03 -2.22
C PRO A 252 20.22 -14.58 -0.90
N ALA A 253 21.42 -13.98 -0.96
CA ALA A 253 22.13 -13.47 0.21
C ALA A 253 21.39 -12.31 0.90
N ARG A 254 20.65 -11.50 0.14
CA ARG A 254 19.84 -10.39 0.68
C ARG A 254 18.42 -10.83 1.01
N GLU A 255 17.87 -11.76 0.23
CA GLU A 255 16.52 -12.31 0.45
C GLU A 255 16.42 -13.01 1.81
N SER A 256 17.48 -13.69 2.27
CA SER A 256 17.53 -14.28 3.61
C SER A 256 17.48 -13.27 4.76
N GLU A 257 17.72 -11.99 4.48
CA GLU A 257 17.80 -10.91 5.48
C GLU A 257 16.67 -9.89 5.33
N SER A 258 15.93 -9.93 4.23
CA SER A 258 15.04 -8.85 3.79
C SER A 258 13.70 -9.37 3.27
N PHE A 259 13.09 -10.37 3.92
CA PHE A 259 11.78 -10.91 3.52
C PHE A 259 10.73 -10.69 4.61
N PHE A 260 10.02 -9.57 4.51
CA PHE A 260 9.16 -9.06 5.57
C PHE A 260 7.73 -8.77 5.09
N MET A 261 7.23 -9.50 4.09
CA MET A 261 6.05 -9.12 3.32
C MET A 261 4.73 -9.30 4.07
N ARG A 262 4.08 -8.19 4.45
CA ARG A 262 2.66 -8.21 4.88
C ARG A 262 1.73 -7.70 3.79
N GLY A 263 0.50 -8.19 3.81
CA GLY A 263 -0.57 -7.64 2.98
C GLY A 263 -0.97 -6.25 3.47
N LEU A 264 -1.86 -6.20 4.46
CA LEU A 264 -2.26 -4.98 5.14
C LEU A 264 -1.58 -4.89 6.52
N TRP A 265 -0.84 -3.81 6.75
CA TRP A 265 -0.19 -3.50 8.02
C TRP A 265 -0.86 -2.27 8.66
N VAL A 266 -1.65 -2.49 9.70
CA VAL A 266 -2.30 -1.44 10.49
C VAL A 266 -1.37 -0.97 11.61
N GLU A 267 -0.86 0.26 11.49
CA GLU A 267 0.10 0.85 12.44
C GLU A 267 0.12 2.39 12.39
N ALA A 268 0.08 3.03 13.56
CA ALA A 268 0.24 4.46 13.73
C ALA A 268 1.55 4.83 14.45
N LYS A 269 2.23 5.88 13.98
CA LYS A 269 3.47 6.44 14.53
C LYS A 269 3.36 7.97 14.51
N ARG A 270 4.12 8.64 15.39
CA ARG A 270 4.26 10.11 15.38
C ARG A 270 2.91 10.81 15.25
N GLY A 271 2.69 11.63 14.22
CA GLY A 271 1.45 12.37 14.02
C GLY A 271 0.20 11.49 13.94
N ALA A 272 0.31 10.26 13.42
CA ALA A 272 -0.80 9.31 13.41
C ALA A 272 -1.21 8.83 14.82
N LEU A 273 -0.35 8.97 15.84
CA LEU A 273 -0.70 8.62 17.22
C LEU A 273 -1.76 9.58 17.79
N ASP A 274 -1.80 10.81 17.31
CA ASP A 274 -2.77 11.84 17.70
C ASP A 274 -4.09 11.71 16.92
N SER A 275 -4.14 10.81 15.93
CA SER A 275 -5.32 10.45 15.14
C SER A 275 -5.64 8.94 15.26
N PRO A 276 -5.87 8.40 16.49
CA PRO A 276 -6.20 6.99 16.71
C PRO A 276 -7.35 6.52 15.82
N GLY A 277 -7.04 5.59 14.92
CA GLY A 277 -7.95 5.28 13.85
C GLY A 277 -8.59 3.90 13.88
N ARG A 278 -9.80 3.83 13.35
CA ARG A 278 -10.37 2.59 12.82
C ARG A 278 -9.99 2.46 11.35
N VAL A 279 -9.18 1.45 11.02
CA VAL A 279 -8.86 1.11 9.63
C VAL A 279 -9.88 0.10 9.10
N THR A 280 -10.37 0.29 7.88
CA THR A 280 -11.35 -0.60 7.25
C THR A 280 -10.75 -1.34 6.05
N LEU A 281 -10.90 -2.67 6.01
CA LEU A 281 -10.72 -3.52 4.82
C LEU A 281 -12.11 -3.93 4.30
N ASP A 282 -12.50 -3.42 3.14
CA ASP A 282 -13.86 -3.52 2.59
C ASP A 282 -13.84 -4.14 1.19
N ARG A 283 -14.65 -5.16 0.89
CA ARG A 283 -14.78 -5.72 -0.48
C ARG A 283 -13.43 -6.00 -1.14
N SER A 284 -12.48 -6.50 -0.38
CA SER A 284 -11.08 -6.62 -0.79
C SER A 284 -10.59 -8.04 -0.65
N ARG A 285 -9.53 -8.38 -1.38
CA ARG A 285 -8.92 -9.70 -1.34
C ARG A 285 -7.47 -9.60 -0.86
N VAL A 286 -7.13 -10.36 0.17
CA VAL A 286 -5.76 -10.52 0.65
C VAL A 286 -5.34 -11.95 0.37
N VAL A 287 -4.26 -12.13 -0.40
CA VAL A 287 -3.75 -13.45 -0.77
C VAL A 287 -2.29 -13.55 -0.36
N VAL A 288 -1.94 -14.56 0.41
CA VAL A 288 -0.56 -14.93 0.69
C VAL A 288 -0.32 -16.35 0.21
N ARG A 289 0.62 -16.54 -0.69
CA ARG A 289 1.04 -17.84 -1.23
C ARG A 289 2.54 -17.92 -1.16
N GLY A 290 3.04 -19.06 -0.73
CA GLY A 290 4.49 -19.29 -0.70
C GLY A 290 5.17 -18.50 0.41
N GLY A 291 6.15 -19.16 1.03
CA GLY A 291 6.88 -18.70 2.19
C GLY A 291 7.51 -19.94 2.79
N ASP A 292 8.82 -19.97 2.92
CA ASP A 292 9.56 -21.16 3.37
C ASP A 292 9.56 -21.33 4.90
N GLY A 293 8.68 -20.62 5.60
CA GLY A 293 8.55 -20.74 7.05
C GLY A 293 9.84 -20.41 7.82
N ARG A 294 10.84 -19.79 7.18
CA ARG A 294 12.13 -19.53 7.83
C ARG A 294 11.95 -18.44 8.87
N ALA A 295 12.09 -18.83 10.12
CA ALA A 295 12.27 -17.93 11.25
C ALA A 295 13.48 -17.03 10.99
N ASP A 296 13.37 -15.75 11.33
CA ASP A 296 14.50 -14.85 11.30
C ASP A 296 15.58 -15.26 12.33
N ALA A 297 16.78 -14.73 12.16
CA ALA A 297 17.88 -14.93 13.10
C ALA A 297 17.75 -14.10 14.40
N SER A 298 16.58 -13.49 14.68
CA SER A 298 16.39 -12.59 15.82
C SER A 298 16.15 -13.30 17.15
N GLY A 299 15.98 -14.63 17.14
CA GLY A 299 15.89 -15.45 18.35
C GLY A 299 14.60 -15.30 19.14
N ASP A 300 13.57 -14.66 18.58
CA ASP A 300 12.20 -14.65 19.12
C ASP A 300 11.38 -15.75 18.43
N ALA A 301 10.94 -16.75 19.18
CA ALA A 301 10.30 -17.97 18.68
C ALA A 301 8.83 -17.79 18.24
N SER A 302 8.46 -16.61 17.70
CA SER A 302 7.09 -16.30 17.27
C SER A 302 6.98 -16.13 15.74
N LEU A 303 6.79 -17.27 15.05
CA LEU A 303 6.48 -17.39 13.60
C LEU A 303 7.58 -16.83 12.66
N PRO A 304 7.57 -17.11 11.34
CA PRO A 304 8.42 -16.40 10.39
C PRO A 304 8.03 -14.91 10.47
N THR A 305 8.82 -14.11 11.19
CA THR A 305 8.54 -12.73 11.65
C THR A 305 8.55 -11.72 10.50
N GLY A 306 7.72 -11.94 9.49
CA GLY A 306 7.74 -11.15 8.27
C GLY A 306 6.38 -11.09 7.62
N VAL A 307 5.68 -12.21 7.63
CA VAL A 307 4.59 -12.39 6.69
C VAL A 307 3.30 -12.56 7.47
N CYS A 308 2.28 -11.81 7.04
CA CYS A 308 0.93 -11.88 7.57
C CYS A 308 -0.02 -11.35 6.49
N GLY A 309 -1.22 -11.92 6.39
CA GLY A 309 -2.25 -11.36 5.53
C GLY A 309 -2.63 -9.95 5.99
N VAL A 310 -3.16 -9.85 7.20
CA VAL A 310 -3.56 -8.59 7.86
C VAL A 310 -3.00 -8.55 9.27
N VAL A 311 -2.18 -7.54 9.58
CA VAL A 311 -1.59 -7.35 10.91
C VAL A 311 -2.02 -6.02 11.54
N VAL A 312 -2.43 -6.04 12.81
CA VAL A 312 -2.65 -4.85 13.64
C VAL A 312 -1.57 -4.78 14.71
N ARG A 313 -0.78 -3.70 14.70
CA ARG A 313 0.33 -3.52 15.64
C ARG A 313 -0.14 -3.02 17.02
N PRO A 314 0.72 -3.13 18.06
CA PRO A 314 0.43 -2.60 19.40
C PRO A 314 0.20 -1.10 19.49
N ASN A 315 0.68 -0.35 18.50
CA ASN A 315 0.53 1.09 18.38
C ASN A 315 -0.55 1.51 17.38
N ALA A 316 -1.53 0.65 17.12
CA ALA A 316 -2.62 0.93 16.21
C ALA A 316 -3.99 0.83 16.91
N GLY A 317 -4.96 1.59 16.39
CA GLY A 317 -6.35 1.58 16.83
C GLY A 317 -7.12 0.33 16.39
N ALA A 318 -8.36 0.50 15.96
CA ALA A 318 -9.28 -0.58 15.62
C ALA A 318 -9.13 -1.07 14.16
N LEU A 319 -9.64 -2.27 13.89
CA LEU A 319 -9.72 -2.85 12.55
C LEU A 319 -11.13 -3.36 12.26
N ASP A 320 -11.69 -2.93 11.14
CA ASP A 320 -12.88 -3.52 10.54
C ASP A 320 -12.51 -4.30 9.27
N VAL A 321 -12.97 -5.54 9.18
CA VAL A 321 -12.90 -6.35 7.97
C VAL A 321 -14.32 -6.71 7.56
N ARG A 322 -14.73 -6.28 6.37
CA ARG A 322 -16.07 -6.55 5.87
C ARG A 322 -16.12 -6.87 4.39
N ASP A 323 -16.98 -7.82 4.03
CA ASP A 323 -17.19 -8.23 2.64
C ASP A 323 -15.87 -8.69 1.95
N ALA A 324 -14.91 -9.20 2.72
CA ALA A 324 -13.54 -9.45 2.28
C ALA A 324 -13.19 -10.96 2.21
N ASP A 325 -12.15 -11.28 1.45
CA ASP A 325 -11.57 -12.62 1.35
C ASP A 325 -10.08 -12.59 1.72
N VAL A 326 -9.72 -13.22 2.83
CA VAL A 326 -8.34 -13.35 3.31
C VAL A 326 -7.92 -14.81 3.17
N ARG A 327 -7.03 -15.10 2.22
CA ARG A 327 -6.53 -16.44 1.97
C ARG A 327 -5.02 -16.51 2.20
N VAL A 328 -4.60 -17.46 3.03
CA VAL A 328 -3.19 -17.77 3.26
C VAL A 328 -2.92 -19.23 2.91
N ASP A 329 -1.84 -19.44 2.17
CA ASP A 329 -1.31 -20.73 1.77
C ASP A 329 0.21 -20.71 1.98
N ALA A 330 0.59 -20.53 3.25
CA ALA A 330 1.97 -20.43 3.70
C ALA A 330 2.10 -20.89 5.16
N PRO A 331 2.88 -21.95 5.46
CA PRO A 331 3.03 -22.46 6.81
C PRO A 331 3.50 -21.42 7.82
N GLY A 332 2.84 -21.34 8.98
CA GLY A 332 3.19 -20.42 10.06
C GLY A 332 2.87 -18.95 9.77
N VAL A 333 2.19 -18.62 8.67
CA VAL A 333 1.81 -17.25 8.35
C VAL A 333 0.37 -17.00 8.82
N PRO A 334 0.12 -16.13 9.79
CA PRO A 334 -1.24 -15.90 10.26
C PRO A 334 -2.06 -15.11 9.22
N PRO A 335 -3.31 -15.51 8.93
CA PRO A 335 -4.22 -14.74 8.07
C PRO A 335 -4.54 -13.37 8.67
N ILE A 336 -5.02 -13.32 9.91
CA ILE A 336 -5.32 -12.09 10.63
C ILE A 336 -4.68 -12.14 12.03
N LEU A 337 -3.80 -11.18 12.32
CA LEU A 337 -3.10 -11.07 13.60
C LEU A 337 -3.24 -9.67 14.21
N ALA A 338 -3.94 -9.54 15.33
CA ALA A 338 -4.04 -8.30 16.09
C ALA A 338 -3.31 -8.39 17.44
N LYS A 339 -2.24 -7.60 17.56
CA LYS A 339 -1.35 -7.61 18.73
C LYS A 339 -1.85 -6.71 19.84
N ARG A 340 -1.51 -7.05 21.09
CA ARG A 340 -1.89 -6.30 22.31
C ARG A 340 -1.50 -4.82 22.22
N PRO A 341 -2.43 -3.89 22.47
CA PRO A 341 -2.11 -2.47 22.58
C PRO A 341 -1.02 -2.20 23.62
N GLY A 342 -0.06 -1.33 23.28
CA GLY A 342 0.95 -0.83 24.22
C GLY A 342 2.11 -1.77 24.56
N THR A 343 2.23 -2.94 23.93
CA THR A 343 3.27 -3.92 24.30
C THR A 343 4.39 -4.15 23.29
N ALA A 344 4.55 -3.32 22.24
CA ALA A 344 5.74 -3.43 21.40
C ALA A 344 6.26 -2.10 20.86
N GLY A 345 7.57 -1.91 21.05
CA GLY A 345 8.37 -0.90 20.38
C GLY A 345 8.52 0.40 21.16
N PRO A 346 9.26 1.37 20.60
CA PRO A 346 9.54 2.66 21.22
C PRO A 346 8.34 3.64 21.15
N HIS A 347 7.25 3.26 20.49
CA HIS A 347 6.10 4.12 20.25
C HIS A 347 4.98 3.81 21.23
N ALA A 348 4.31 4.87 21.71
CA ALA A 348 3.10 4.73 22.52
C ALA A 348 2.00 4.00 21.74
N SER A 349 1.05 3.42 22.47
CA SER A 349 -0.20 2.99 21.85
C SER A 349 -1.07 4.19 21.53
N THR A 350 -1.94 4.06 20.54
CA THR A 350 -3.03 5.01 20.35
C THR A 350 -4.03 4.87 21.50
N ASP A 351 -4.89 5.86 21.69
CA ASP A 351 -6.07 5.65 22.54
C ASP A 351 -7.05 4.64 21.88
N PRO A 352 -7.97 4.04 22.66
CA PRO A 352 -9.08 3.26 22.09
C PRO A 352 -9.88 4.08 21.07
N PRO A 353 -10.56 3.43 20.10
CA PRO A 353 -10.89 2.00 20.06
C PRO A 353 -9.74 1.09 19.62
N HIS A 354 -9.79 -0.16 20.09
CA HIS A 354 -8.80 -1.20 19.74
C HIS A 354 -9.45 -2.50 19.26
N ASP A 355 -10.77 -2.54 19.17
CA ASP A 355 -11.53 -3.72 18.77
C ASP A 355 -11.23 -4.14 17.33
N VAL A 356 -11.48 -5.41 17.07
CA VAL A 356 -11.41 -6.03 15.75
C VAL A 356 -12.79 -6.57 15.41
N THR A 357 -13.31 -6.21 14.25
CA THR A 357 -14.62 -6.67 13.78
C THR A 357 -14.48 -7.34 12.42
N LEU A 358 -15.09 -8.52 12.27
CA LEU A 358 -15.24 -9.24 11.01
C LEU A 358 -16.73 -9.39 10.70
N GLU A 359 -17.14 -9.00 9.48
CA GLU A 359 -18.50 -9.20 8.98
C GLU A 359 -18.48 -9.71 7.53
N ARG A 360 -19.34 -10.66 7.17
CA ARG A 360 -19.42 -11.16 5.77
C ARG A 360 -18.04 -11.44 5.15
N THR A 361 -17.14 -11.99 5.95
CA THR A 361 -15.72 -12.12 5.62
C THR A 361 -15.33 -13.58 5.58
N ARG A 362 -14.60 -13.96 4.52
CA ARG A 362 -13.98 -15.28 4.40
C ARG A 362 -12.53 -15.22 4.86
N VAL A 363 -12.13 -16.16 5.71
CA VAL A 363 -10.74 -16.39 6.07
C VAL A 363 -10.40 -17.85 5.82
N VAL A 364 -9.42 -18.11 4.95
CA VAL A 364 -9.00 -19.47 4.61
C VAL A 364 -7.50 -19.63 4.85
N ASP A 365 -7.12 -20.72 5.51
CA ASP A 365 -5.73 -21.17 5.59
C ASP A 365 -5.60 -22.65 5.20
N THR A 366 -4.80 -22.95 4.18
CA THR A 366 -4.53 -24.34 3.76
C THR A 366 -3.24 -24.91 4.36
N ALA A 367 -2.56 -24.14 5.19
CA ALA A 367 -1.33 -24.53 5.87
C ALA A 367 -1.56 -24.68 7.38
N ARG A 368 -0.48 -24.91 8.14
CA ARG A 368 -0.55 -25.01 9.60
C ARG A 368 -0.30 -23.65 10.24
N VAL A 369 -1.30 -23.14 10.95
CA VAL A 369 -1.24 -21.91 11.78
C VAL A 369 -1.87 -22.15 13.14
N ASP A 370 -1.57 -21.30 14.13
CA ASP A 370 -2.15 -21.45 15.49
C ASP A 370 -3.65 -21.13 15.52
N ALA A 371 -4.06 -20.08 14.79
CA ALA A 371 -5.46 -19.71 14.60
C ALA A 371 -5.62 -18.88 13.31
N LEU A 372 -6.79 -18.97 12.66
CA LEU A 372 -7.11 -18.16 11.48
C LEU A 372 -7.22 -16.67 11.83
N VAL A 373 -7.80 -16.38 13.00
CA VAL A 373 -7.89 -15.03 13.57
C VAL A 373 -7.32 -15.05 14.98
N SER A 374 -6.21 -14.33 15.19
CA SER A 374 -5.55 -14.23 16.50
C SER A 374 -5.58 -12.80 17.03
N VAL A 375 -6.16 -12.63 18.21
CA VAL A 375 -6.35 -11.32 18.85
C VAL A 375 -5.85 -11.38 20.28
N THR A 376 -4.99 -10.44 20.68
CA THR A 376 -4.52 -10.32 22.06
C THR A 376 -4.79 -8.92 22.60
N GLY A 377 -5.33 -8.80 23.81
CA GLY A 377 -5.57 -7.53 24.51
C GLY A 377 -6.58 -6.61 23.84
N ARG A 378 -7.41 -7.15 22.96
CA ARG A 378 -8.42 -6.42 22.17
C ARG A 378 -9.70 -7.24 22.16
N ASP A 379 -10.83 -6.55 22.06
CA ASP A 379 -12.11 -7.20 21.87
C ASP A 379 -12.26 -7.64 20.40
N LEU A 380 -12.90 -8.78 20.19
CA LEU A 380 -13.15 -9.35 18.86
C LEU A 380 -14.64 -9.62 18.69
N THR A 381 -15.18 -9.16 17.56
CA THR A 381 -16.50 -9.55 17.07
C THR A 381 -16.35 -10.25 15.72
N VAL A 382 -16.80 -11.50 15.63
CA VAL A 382 -17.01 -12.23 14.37
C VAL A 382 -18.51 -12.33 14.17
N GLY A 383 -19.03 -11.49 13.28
CA GLY A 383 -20.45 -11.29 13.05
C GLY A 383 -21.01 -12.11 11.88
N ASP A 384 -22.25 -11.76 11.54
CA ASP A 384 -23.08 -12.49 10.60
C ASP A 384 -22.40 -12.67 9.22
N GLY A 385 -22.49 -13.89 8.71
CA GLY A 385 -22.04 -14.24 7.37
C GLY A 385 -20.54 -14.41 7.24
N CYS A 386 -19.78 -14.53 8.33
CA CYS A 386 -18.38 -14.92 8.27
C CYS A 386 -18.20 -16.41 7.97
N CYS A 387 -17.10 -16.75 7.30
CA CYS A 387 -16.70 -18.13 7.06
C CYS A 387 -15.19 -18.29 7.28
N LEU A 388 -14.82 -19.09 8.29
CA LEU A 388 -13.44 -19.35 8.66
C LEU A 388 -13.14 -20.84 8.40
N GLU A 389 -12.20 -21.12 7.51
CA GLU A 389 -11.83 -22.49 7.10
C GLU A 389 -10.32 -22.70 7.20
N GLY A 390 -9.92 -23.74 7.91
CA GLY A 390 -8.53 -24.11 8.09
C GLY A 390 -8.37 -25.62 7.94
N ASP A 391 -7.32 -26.07 7.28
CA ASP A 391 -7.01 -27.50 7.12
C ASP A 391 -5.82 -27.96 7.98
N GLY A 392 -5.08 -27.02 8.58
CA GLY A 392 -3.90 -27.30 9.39
C GLY A 392 -4.20 -28.03 10.70
N ASP A 393 -3.42 -29.07 11.00
CA ASP A 393 -3.52 -29.81 12.26
C ASP A 393 -3.36 -28.88 13.48
N GLY A 394 -4.39 -28.85 14.34
CA GLY A 394 -4.43 -28.03 15.54
C GLY A 394 -4.66 -26.54 15.30
N THR A 395 -5.00 -26.14 14.07
CA THR A 395 -5.43 -24.76 13.77
C THR A 395 -6.78 -24.50 14.41
N ASP A 396 -6.87 -23.42 15.20
CA ASP A 396 -8.13 -22.92 15.74
C ASP A 396 -8.78 -21.92 14.78
N GLY A 397 -10.10 -21.72 14.89
CA GLY A 397 -10.79 -20.71 14.09
C GLY A 397 -10.43 -19.32 14.59
N VAL A 398 -10.74 -19.07 15.86
CA VAL A 398 -10.51 -17.80 16.54
C VAL A 398 -9.75 -18.05 17.83
N ALA A 399 -8.68 -17.29 18.07
CA ALA A 399 -7.99 -17.24 19.35
C ALA A 399 -8.02 -15.83 19.94
N VAL A 400 -8.59 -15.68 21.13
CA VAL A 400 -8.62 -14.39 21.86
C VAL A 400 -7.97 -14.54 23.23
N ALA A 401 -6.96 -13.74 23.49
CA ALA A 401 -6.31 -13.62 24.80
C ALA A 401 -6.55 -12.22 25.38
N ASP A 402 -6.98 -12.13 26.64
CA ASP A 402 -7.19 -10.87 27.36
C ASP A 402 -8.13 -9.86 26.67
N GLY A 403 -9.22 -10.34 26.07
CA GLY A 403 -10.27 -9.51 25.46
C GLY A 403 -11.65 -10.18 25.56
N ALA A 404 -12.71 -9.45 25.26
CA ALA A 404 -14.03 -10.00 25.02
C ALA A 404 -14.10 -10.61 23.61
N CYS A 405 -14.88 -11.68 23.45
CA CYS A 405 -15.04 -12.38 22.18
C CYS A 405 -16.53 -12.66 21.94
N SER A 406 -17.05 -12.17 20.82
CA SER A 406 -18.39 -12.49 20.34
C SER A 406 -18.28 -13.17 18.98
N VAL A 407 -18.80 -14.39 18.86
CA VAL A 407 -18.79 -15.16 17.61
C VAL A 407 -20.22 -15.63 17.29
N GLY A 408 -20.77 -15.09 16.21
CA GLY A 408 -22.19 -15.18 15.87
C GLY A 408 -22.46 -15.47 14.40
N ALA A 409 -23.37 -16.41 14.12
CA ALA A 409 -23.94 -16.66 12.78
C ALA A 409 -22.89 -16.78 11.66
N CYS A 410 -21.90 -17.62 11.91
CA CYS A 410 -20.77 -17.86 11.03
C CYS A 410 -20.46 -19.35 10.93
N THR A 411 -19.72 -19.72 9.89
CA THR A 411 -19.15 -21.06 9.75
C THR A 411 -17.69 -21.02 10.23
N VAL A 412 -17.30 -21.98 11.07
CA VAL A 412 -15.92 -22.14 11.55
C VAL A 412 -15.52 -23.61 11.44
N ARG A 413 -14.87 -23.96 10.34
CA ARG A 413 -14.43 -25.31 10.03
C ARG A 413 -12.91 -25.41 10.19
N VAL A 414 -12.48 -26.01 11.29
CA VAL A 414 -11.05 -26.19 11.60
C VAL A 414 -10.82 -27.51 12.34
N PRO A 415 -9.61 -28.10 12.30
CA PRO A 415 -9.28 -29.29 13.08
C PRO A 415 -9.16 -29.04 14.58
N GLY A 416 -8.87 -27.80 14.99
CA GLY A 416 -8.77 -27.38 16.39
C GLY A 416 -10.09 -26.89 16.98
N GLU A 417 -10.01 -25.97 17.94
CA GLU A 417 -11.18 -25.32 18.53
C GLU A 417 -11.72 -24.23 17.61
N ALA A 418 -13.03 -24.20 17.38
CA ALA A 418 -13.66 -23.11 16.64
C ALA A 418 -13.39 -21.74 17.30
N VAL A 419 -13.40 -21.68 18.63
CA VAL A 419 -13.10 -20.48 19.42
C VAL A 419 -12.31 -20.86 20.67
N ARG A 420 -11.03 -20.47 20.72
CA ARG A 420 -10.14 -20.59 21.87
C ARG A 420 -10.06 -19.26 22.61
N ALA A 421 -10.81 -19.11 23.70
CA ALA A 421 -10.83 -17.91 24.53
C ALA A 421 -11.31 -18.23 25.97
N PRO A 422 -10.98 -17.40 26.98
CA PRO A 422 -11.46 -17.61 28.35
C PRO A 422 -13.00 -17.63 28.42
N ALA A 423 -13.59 -18.72 28.92
CA ALA A 423 -15.04 -18.97 28.85
C ALA A 423 -15.92 -17.84 29.45
N SER A 424 -15.44 -17.09 30.43
CA SER A 424 -16.17 -15.98 31.06
C SER A 424 -16.30 -14.73 30.17
N ARG A 425 -15.67 -14.72 29.00
CA ARG A 425 -15.59 -13.57 28.09
C ARG A 425 -16.03 -13.90 26.66
N VAL A 426 -16.77 -14.99 26.50
CA VAL A 426 -17.15 -15.53 25.19
C VAL A 426 -18.65 -15.59 25.07
N ASP A 427 -19.20 -14.86 24.09
CA ASP A 427 -20.56 -15.03 23.61
C ASP A 427 -20.53 -15.82 22.29
N ARG A 428 -21.29 -16.91 22.21
CA ARG A 428 -21.37 -17.79 21.03
C ARG A 428 -22.82 -17.99 20.64
N SER A 429 -23.15 -17.71 19.39
CA SER A 429 -24.48 -17.96 18.87
C SER A 429 -24.43 -18.46 17.42
N ARG A 430 -25.13 -19.55 17.10
CA ARG A 430 -25.27 -20.05 15.72
C ARG A 430 -23.92 -20.23 14.98
N VAL A 431 -22.93 -20.85 15.64
CA VAL A 431 -21.66 -21.22 15.01
C VAL A 431 -21.80 -22.61 14.40
N ASP A 432 -21.62 -22.71 13.09
CA ASP A 432 -21.64 -23.98 12.35
C ASP A 432 -20.22 -24.50 12.14
N THR A 433 -19.92 -25.69 12.65
CA THR A 433 -18.59 -26.33 12.52
C THR A 433 -18.53 -27.39 11.41
N ASP A 434 -19.68 -27.74 10.83
CA ASP A 434 -19.79 -28.79 9.81
C ASP A 434 -20.05 -28.20 8.40
N GLY A 435 -20.38 -26.91 8.32
CA GLY A 435 -20.57 -26.17 7.08
C GLY A 435 -19.31 -26.04 6.21
N THR A 436 -19.47 -25.47 5.02
CA THR A 436 -18.37 -25.22 4.07
C THR A 436 -18.30 -23.74 3.70
N CYS A 437 -17.11 -23.24 3.35
CA CYS A 437 -16.95 -21.90 2.77
C CYS A 437 -17.19 -21.87 1.26
N ASP A 438 -18.05 -22.74 0.73
CA ASP A 438 -18.39 -22.80 -0.68
C ASP A 438 -19.27 -21.60 -1.07
N GLY A 439 -18.78 -20.77 -1.99
CA GLY A 439 -19.48 -19.57 -2.47
C GLY A 439 -18.54 -18.59 -3.17
N GLU A 440 -19.10 -17.61 -3.88
CA GLU A 440 -18.33 -16.47 -4.38
C GLU A 440 -18.11 -15.46 -3.24
N TRP A 441 -16.85 -15.27 -2.87
CA TRP A 441 -16.44 -14.33 -1.82
C TRP A 441 -15.50 -13.29 -2.41
N GLY A 442 -15.75 -12.03 -2.10
CA GLY A 442 -14.87 -10.94 -2.49
C GLY A 442 -14.60 -10.88 -3.99
N SER A 443 -15.65 -10.85 -4.82
CA SER A 443 -15.53 -10.56 -6.26
C SER A 443 -14.97 -9.15 -6.43
N VAL A 444 -13.65 -9.03 -6.39
CA VAL A 444 -12.95 -7.83 -6.78
C VAL A 444 -12.85 -7.91 -8.29
N GLU A 445 -13.55 -7.05 -9.02
CA GLU A 445 -13.19 -6.81 -10.42
C GLU A 445 -11.71 -6.44 -10.40
N ALA A 446 -10.87 -7.25 -11.07
CA ALA A 446 -9.47 -6.92 -11.26
C ALA A 446 -9.39 -5.46 -11.72
N ALA A 447 -8.46 -4.69 -11.14
CA ALA A 447 -8.26 -3.31 -11.58
C ALA A 447 -8.23 -3.32 -13.12
N PRO A 448 -9.10 -2.55 -13.80
CA PRO A 448 -9.10 -2.53 -15.25
C PRO A 448 -7.67 -2.26 -15.70
N PRO A 449 -7.21 -2.88 -16.80
CA PRO A 449 -5.87 -2.60 -17.30
C PRO A 449 -5.76 -1.10 -17.50
N VAL A 450 -4.99 -0.46 -16.61
CA VAL A 450 -4.44 0.87 -16.87
C VAL A 450 -3.63 0.72 -18.16
N ARG A 451 -3.67 1.76 -19.01
CA ARG A 451 -2.93 1.92 -20.28
C ARG A 451 -1.95 0.77 -20.48
N ALA A 452 -2.22 -0.12 -21.43
CA ALA A 452 -1.31 -1.20 -21.77
C ALA A 452 0.01 -0.55 -22.21
N VAL A 453 0.90 -0.31 -21.26
CA VAL A 453 2.30 -0.08 -21.55
C VAL A 453 2.70 -1.42 -22.14
N ASP A 454 3.05 -1.39 -23.42
CA ASP A 454 3.57 -2.55 -24.15
C ASP A 454 4.94 -2.86 -23.52
N LEU A 455 4.92 -3.47 -22.34
CA LEU A 455 6.10 -3.93 -21.62
C LEU A 455 6.50 -5.24 -22.32
N PRO A 456 7.58 -5.26 -23.13
CA PRO A 456 8.00 -6.49 -23.77
C PRO A 456 8.33 -7.54 -22.70
N GLY A 457 7.49 -8.58 -22.60
CA GLY A 457 7.76 -9.76 -21.76
C GLY A 457 6.79 -10.02 -20.60
N VAL A 458 5.77 -9.18 -20.36
CA VAL A 458 4.79 -9.43 -19.29
C VAL A 458 3.49 -10.01 -19.88
N PRO A 459 3.12 -11.27 -19.59
CA PRO A 459 1.84 -11.80 -20.04
C PRO A 459 0.67 -11.05 -19.36
N PRO A 460 -0.46 -10.86 -20.05
CA PRO A 460 -1.66 -10.28 -19.45
C PRO A 460 -2.16 -11.17 -18.29
N ALA A 461 -2.72 -10.51 -17.27
CA ALA A 461 -3.19 -11.11 -16.02
C ALA A 461 -4.31 -12.14 -16.23
#